data_AF-A0A8H5XCU1-F1
#
_entry.id   AF-A0A8H5XCU1-F1
#
_cell.length_a   1.000
_cell.length_b   1.000
_cell.length_c   1.000
_cell.angle_alpha   90.00
_cell.angle_beta   90.00
_cell.angle_gamma   90.00
#
_symmetry.space_group_name_H-M   'P 1'
#
loop_
_entity.id
_entity.type
_entity.pdbx_description
1 polymer ?
#
loop_
_entity_poly.entity_id
_entity_poly.type
_entity_poly.pdbx_seq_one_letter_code
_entity_poly.pdbx_strand_id
1 'polypeptide(L)'
;MFSGSRSRDIPDDQSDGSLQVPGGGQGDSSGVVYIDPEIWKDDQPEVECHPPCTMVLPPSSHMKPVTRALPPYETSMNVAWTCA
;
A
#
# COMPACT_ATOMS: atom_id res chain seq x y z
N MET A 1 27.35 5.44 53.36
CA MET A 1 26.07 4.82 53.77
C MET A 1 25.48 4.16 52.54
N PHE A 2 25.44 2.83 52.51
CA PHE A 2 24.78 2.07 51.45
C PHE A 2 23.30 1.91 51.81
N SER A 3 22.39 2.28 50.91
CA SER A 3 21.00 1.85 50.96
C SER A 3 20.69 1.17 49.64
N GLY A 4 20.70 -0.16 49.67
CA GLY A 4 20.19 -1.00 48.60
C GLY A 4 18.67 -1.14 48.70
N SER A 5 18.01 -1.27 47.55
CA SER A 5 16.69 -1.87 47.45
C SER A 5 16.64 -2.61 46.11
N ARG A 6 16.59 -3.93 46.22
CA ARG A 6 16.47 -4.90 45.12
C ARG A 6 14.99 -5.29 45.10
N SER A 7 14.21 -4.79 44.17
CA SER A 7 12.91 -5.39 43.83
C SER A 7 13.00 -5.88 42.40
N ARG A 8 12.69 -7.15 42.22
CA ARG A 8 12.93 -7.90 41.00
C ARG A 8 11.63 -8.64 40.75
N ASP A 9 10.70 -8.01 40.04
CA ASP A 9 9.38 -8.58 39.79
C ASP A 9 9.04 -8.40 38.31
N ILE A 10 9.22 -9.52 37.62
CA ILE A 10 8.66 -10.06 36.36
C ILE A 10 7.98 -9.04 35.41
N PRO A 11 8.51 -8.85 34.17
CA PRO A 11 7.79 -8.08 33.16
C PRO A 11 6.52 -8.80 32.72
N ASP A 12 5.45 -8.03 32.61
CA ASP A 12 4.11 -8.47 32.23
C ASP A 12 4.11 -9.31 30.95
N ASP A 13 3.47 -10.48 31.03
CA ASP A 13 3.01 -11.25 29.88
C ASP A 13 1.88 -10.45 29.21
N GLN A 14 2.25 -9.64 28.21
CA GLN A 14 1.33 -9.16 27.21
C GLN A 14 1.73 -9.78 25.88
N SER A 15 1.17 -10.96 25.63
CA SER A 15 0.96 -11.44 24.26
C SER A 15 -0.07 -10.54 23.58
N ASP A 16 0.30 -9.30 23.32
CA ASP A 16 -0.32 -8.51 22.28
C ASP A 16 0.48 -8.79 21.02
N GLY A 17 -0.16 -9.50 20.08
CA GLY A 17 0.38 -9.76 18.74
C GLY A 17 0.45 -8.48 17.91
N SER A 18 1.12 -7.45 18.42
CA SER A 18 1.50 -6.27 17.68
C SER A 18 2.64 -6.67 16.75
N LEU A 19 2.31 -6.98 15.50
CA LEU A 19 3.24 -6.88 14.39
C LEU A 19 3.68 -5.41 14.30
N GLN A 20 4.66 -5.02 15.12
CA GLN A 20 5.30 -3.72 15.08
C GLN A 20 6.14 -3.65 13.80
N VAL A 21 5.51 -3.20 12.72
CA VAL A 21 6.25 -2.67 11.58
C VAL A 21 6.84 -1.33 12.05
N PRO A 22 8.17 -1.15 12.06
CA PRO A 22 8.78 0.08 12.55
C PRO A 22 8.57 1.16 11.48
N GLY A 23 7.53 1.98 11.66
CA GLY A 23 7.15 2.98 10.66
C GLY A 23 6.15 4.02 11.16
N GLY A 24 6.56 4.85 12.12
CA GLY A 24 6.15 6.27 12.18
C GLY A 24 4.86 6.65 12.92
N GLY A 25 5.05 7.47 13.97
CA GLY A 25 4.14 8.59 14.29
C GLY A 25 2.93 8.26 15.17
N GLN A 26 2.99 8.68 16.44
CA GLN A 26 1.86 8.77 17.36
C GLN A 26 0.89 9.87 16.89
N GLY A 27 -0.01 9.51 15.99
CA GLY A 27 -1.23 10.24 15.62
C GLY A 27 -2.29 9.20 15.26
N ASP A 28 -3.53 9.58 14.97
CA ASP A 28 -4.60 8.71 14.42
C ASP A 28 -4.20 8.12 13.05
N SER A 29 -3.14 7.34 13.04
CA SER A 29 -2.51 6.72 11.89
C SER A 29 -3.35 5.50 11.56
N SER A 30 -3.96 5.51 10.38
CA SER A 30 -4.75 4.38 9.88
C SER A 30 -3.90 3.13 9.63
N GLY A 31 -2.60 3.17 9.93
CA GLY A 31 -1.72 2.01 9.94
C GLY A 31 -1.65 1.33 8.58
N VAL A 32 -1.66 0.00 8.58
CA VAL A 32 -1.73 -0.83 7.38
C VAL A 32 -3.18 -1.16 7.08
N VAL A 33 -3.67 -0.78 5.89
CA VAL A 33 -5.02 -1.04 5.41
C VAL A 33 -4.97 -2.13 4.35
N TYR A 34 -5.63 -3.26 4.59
CA TYR A 34 -5.77 -4.34 3.62
C TYR A 34 -7.03 -4.15 2.80
N ILE A 35 -6.89 -4.13 1.47
CA ILE A 35 -8.01 -3.96 0.54
C ILE A 35 -8.64 -5.33 0.26
N ASP A 36 -9.97 -5.41 0.25
CA ASP A 36 -10.68 -6.66 0.02
C ASP A 36 -10.51 -7.14 -1.44
N PRO A 37 -10.25 -8.44 -1.70
CA PRO A 37 -10.16 -9.00 -3.06
C PRO A 37 -11.40 -8.78 -3.94
N GLU A 38 -12.55 -8.44 -3.38
CA GLU A 38 -13.75 -8.06 -4.12
C GLU A 38 -13.59 -6.76 -4.91
N ILE A 39 -12.59 -5.93 -4.59
CA ILE A 39 -12.23 -4.72 -5.34
C ILE A 39 -11.98 -4.98 -6.84
N TRP A 40 -11.63 -6.21 -7.20
CA TRP A 40 -11.40 -6.64 -8.58
C TRP A 40 -12.70 -6.89 -9.38
N LYS A 41 -13.86 -6.88 -8.72
CA LYS A 41 -15.17 -7.04 -9.37
C LYS A 41 -15.73 -5.72 -9.88
N ASP A 42 -15.27 -4.61 -9.32
CA ASP A 42 -15.72 -3.27 -9.69
C ASP A 42 -14.96 -2.76 -10.93
N ASP A 43 -15.69 -2.16 -11.87
CA ASP A 43 -15.07 -1.53 -13.06
C ASP A 43 -14.22 -0.30 -12.69
N GLN A 44 -14.60 0.40 -11.61
CA GLN A 44 -13.93 1.60 -11.10
C GLN A 44 -13.92 1.58 -9.56
N PRO A 45 -12.99 0.81 -8.94
CA PRO A 45 -12.87 0.75 -7.50
C PRO A 45 -12.24 2.02 -6.90
N GLU A 46 -12.78 2.48 -5.77
CA GLU A 46 -12.23 3.60 -4.99
C GLU A 46 -11.84 3.13 -3.58
N VAL A 47 -10.68 3.57 -3.10
CA VAL A 47 -10.17 3.27 -1.75
C VAL A 47 -9.61 4.55 -1.14
N GLU A 48 -10.04 4.87 0.07
CA GLU A 48 -9.59 6.06 0.80
C GLU A 48 -8.94 5.66 2.14
N CYS A 49 -7.82 6.30 2.47
CA CYS A 49 -7.25 6.26 3.82
C CYS A 49 -6.66 7.62 4.20
N HIS A 50 -6.69 7.93 5.49
CA HIS A 50 -6.09 9.15 6.01
C HIS A 50 -4.58 8.96 6.24
N PRO A 51 -3.72 9.76 5.59
CA PRO A 51 -2.28 9.66 5.78
C PRO A 51 -1.86 9.99 7.23
N PRO A 52 -0.82 9.32 7.78
CA PRO A 52 -0.01 8.30 7.13
C PRO A 52 -0.72 6.92 7.11
N CYS A 53 -0.77 6.30 5.93
CA CYS A 53 -1.36 4.97 5.76
C CYS A 53 -0.61 4.17 4.70
N THR A 54 -0.52 2.86 4.92
CA THR A 54 0.05 1.90 3.95
C THR A 54 -1.07 1.00 3.45
N MET A 55 -1.44 1.13 2.17
CA MET A 55 -2.44 0.25 1.56
C MET A 55 -1.78 -1.02 1.01
N VAL A 56 -2.34 -2.18 1.34
CA VAL A 56 -1.92 -3.48 0.83
C VAL A 56 -2.99 -4.00 -0.12
N LEU A 57 -2.63 -4.10 -1.40
CA LEU A 57 -3.52 -4.60 -2.44
C LEU A 57 -3.58 -6.13 -2.42
N PRO A 58 -4.75 -6.75 -2.58
CA PRO A 58 -4.89 -8.19 -2.63
C PRO A 58 -4.26 -8.75 -3.91
N PRO A 59 -3.87 -10.03 -3.93
CA PRO A 59 -3.45 -10.71 -5.16
C PRO A 59 -4.54 -10.60 -6.24
N SER A 60 -4.15 -10.25 -7.47
CA SER A 60 -5.09 -10.15 -8.58
C SER A 60 -5.69 -11.52 -8.94
N SER A 61 -6.98 -11.55 -9.26
CA SER A 61 -7.71 -12.77 -9.65
C SER A 61 -7.20 -13.41 -10.95
N HIS A 62 -6.54 -12.63 -11.81
CA HIS A 62 -5.84 -13.15 -12.98
C HIS A 62 -4.39 -13.53 -12.66
N MET A 63 -4.15 -14.83 -12.51
CA MET A 63 -2.79 -15.40 -12.42
C MET A 63 -2.02 -15.38 -13.76
N LYS A 64 -2.61 -14.85 -14.84
CA LYS A 64 -1.97 -14.73 -16.15
C LYS A 64 -1.74 -13.26 -16.50
N PRO A 65 -0.53 -12.88 -16.97
CA PRO A 65 -0.31 -11.55 -17.50
C PRO A 65 -1.28 -11.31 -18.67
N VAL A 66 -2.16 -10.32 -18.50
CA VAL A 66 -3.06 -9.87 -19.57
C VAL A 66 -2.26 -8.90 -20.43
N THR A 67 -1.69 -9.39 -21.52
CA THR A 67 -1.16 -8.54 -22.57
C THR A 67 -2.34 -7.97 -23.36
N ARG A 68 -2.88 -6.83 -22.94
CA ARG A 68 -3.81 -6.08 -23.81
C ARG A 68 -2.98 -5.41 -24.91
N ALA A 69 -3.13 -5.89 -26.14
CA ALA A 69 -2.60 -5.18 -27.29
C ALA A 69 -3.33 -3.83 -27.39
N LEU A 70 -2.58 -2.74 -27.22
CA LEU A 70 -3.11 -1.41 -27.51
C LEU A 70 -3.41 -1.35 -29.01
N PRO A 71 -4.55 -0.78 -29.43
CA PRO A 71 -4.76 -0.52 -30.84
C PRO A 71 -3.63 0.38 -31.36
N PRO A 72 -3.09 0.11 -32.57
CA PRO A 72 -2.09 0.97 -33.16
C PRO A 72 -2.67 2.38 -33.31
N TYR A 73 -1.93 3.39 -32.86
CA TYR A 73 -2.25 4.78 -33.16
C TYR A 73 -1.67 5.12 -34.55
N GLU A 74 -2.51 5.57 -35.46
CA GLU A 74 -2.08 6.06 -36.77
C GLU A 74 -1.81 7.56 -36.68
N THR A 75 -0.56 7.99 -36.86
CA THR A 75 -0.20 9.41 -36.99
C THR A 75 0.10 9.72 -38.45
N SER A 76 -0.68 10.62 -39.06
CA SER A 76 -0.42 11.13 -40.42
C SER A 76 0.26 12.49 -40.34
N MET A 77 1.39 12.65 -41.03
CA MET A 77 2.10 13.93 -41.18
C MET A 77 2.08 14.34 -42.65
N ASN A 78 1.51 15.50 -42.96
CA ASN A 78 1.54 16.07 -44.31
C ASN A 78 2.83 16.86 -44.49
N VAL A 79 3.72 16.38 -45.36
CA VAL A 79 4.97 17.05 -45.71
C VAL A 79 4.71 17.96 -46.91
N ALA A 80 4.48 19.25 -46.65
CA ALA A 80 4.50 20.27 -47.68
C ALA A 80 5.96 20.69 -47.94
N TRP A 81 6.57 20.13 -48.99
CA TRP A 81 7.75 20.73 -49.58
C TRP A 81 7.36 21.97 -50.41
N THR A 82 7.93 23.13 -50.09
CA THR A 82 7.89 24.28 -50.99
C THR A 82 9.05 24.11 -51.97
N CYS A 83 8.76 23.77 -53.23
CA CYS A 83 9.77 23.98 -54.28
C CYS A 83 9.91 25.50 -54.45
N ALA A 84 11.10 26.03 -54.12
CA ALA A 84 11.51 27.40 -54.37
C ALA A 84 12.76 27.40 -55.25
#